data_AF-A0A3D5ATG9-F1
#
_entry.id   AF-A0A3D5ATG9-F1
#
_cell.length_a   1.000
_cell.length_b   1.000
_cell.length_c   1.000
_cell.angle_alpha   90.00
_cell.angle_beta   90.00
_cell.angle_gamma   90.00
#
_symmetry.space_group_name_H-M   'P 1'
#
loop_
_entity.id
_entity.type
_entity.pdbx_description
1 polymer ?
#
loop_
_entity_poly.entity_id
_entity_poly.type
_entity_poly.pdbx_seq_one_letter_code
_entity_poly.pdbx_strand_id
1 'polypeptide(L)'
;MRPVRTTARVLLSGIFFASGARALANPEPLVPKAKRVTDRLAPLLEKADPRLPTDARTLVRLNGAIQVGGALLLATGVLPRPAAALLAGSLVPSTIAGHPFWTVDDPAERYQQKVHFLKNLGLLGGLLLAAADTQGQPSLRWRTSHFVEDQGRSVRRAARTAKREAKLAMRAAKIGHRLPQ
;
A
#
# COMPACT_ATOMS: atom_id res chain seq x y z
N MET A 1 -13.90 -4.32 17.99
CA MET A 1 -14.39 -3.03 17.46
C MET A 1 -14.56 -3.03 15.93
N ARG A 2 -15.37 -3.93 15.37
CA ARG A 2 -15.73 -3.92 13.93
C ARG A 2 -16.55 -2.70 13.46
N PRO A 3 -17.50 -2.15 14.25
CA PRO A 3 -18.31 -1.01 13.77
C PRO A 3 -17.47 0.24 13.57
N VAL A 4 -16.63 0.62 14.55
CA VAL A 4 -15.75 1.80 14.48
C VAL A 4 -14.87 1.79 13.23
N ARG A 5 -14.26 0.64 12.90
CA ARG A 5 -13.40 0.49 11.71
C ARG A 5 -14.17 0.64 10.40
N THR A 6 -15.40 0.15 10.35
CA THR A 6 -16.23 0.24 9.15
C THR A 6 -16.69 1.68 8.94
N THR A 7 -17.17 2.33 10.00
CA THR A 7 -17.53 3.75 9.98
C THR A 7 -16.33 4.60 9.58
N ALA A 8 -15.15 4.39 10.18
CA ALA A 8 -13.94 5.12 9.83
C ALA A 8 -13.56 4.98 8.35
N ARG A 9 -13.63 3.77 7.78
CA ARG A 9 -13.35 3.55 6.35
C ARG A 9 -14.37 4.25 5.45
N VAL A 10 -15.65 4.17 5.77
CA VAL A 10 -16.71 4.83 4.99
C VAL A 10 -16.53 6.35 5.01
N LEU A 11 -16.28 6.93 6.19
CA LEU A 11 -16.04 8.36 6.34
C LEU A 11 -14.77 8.79 5.59
N LEU A 12 -13.68 8.04 5.72
CA LEU A 12 -12.43 8.34 5.02
C LEU A 12 -12.60 8.25 3.49
N SER A 13 -13.41 7.30 3.01
CA SER A 13 -13.66 7.10 1.58
C SER A 13 -14.47 8.23 0.95
N GLY A 14 -15.35 8.89 1.72
CA GLY A 14 -16.27 9.91 1.22
C GLY A 14 -15.59 11.06 0.49
N ILE A 15 -14.47 11.57 1.03
CA ILE A 15 -13.74 12.69 0.42
C ILE A 15 -13.11 12.29 -0.92
N PHE A 16 -12.54 11.08 -1.01
CA PHE A 16 -11.95 10.56 -2.24
C PHE A 16 -13.00 10.28 -3.30
N PHE A 17 -14.15 9.73 -2.91
CA PHE A 17 -15.25 9.52 -3.84
C PHE A 17 -15.75 10.85 -4.41
N ALA A 18 -16.01 11.85 -3.58
CA ALA A 18 -16.50 13.16 -4.01
C ALA A 18 -15.48 13.90 -4.90
N SER A 19 -14.21 13.91 -4.48
CA SER A 19 -13.10 14.51 -5.24
C SER A 19 -12.90 13.80 -6.58
N GLY A 20 -12.89 12.47 -6.58
CA GLY A 20 -12.72 11.66 -7.78
C GLY A 20 -13.87 11.80 -8.76
N ALA A 21 -15.12 11.77 -8.28
CA ALA A 21 -16.31 11.97 -9.09
C ALA A 21 -16.30 13.35 -9.77
N ARG A 22 -15.89 14.40 -9.04
CA ARG A 22 -15.72 15.74 -9.60
C ARG A 22 -14.63 15.76 -10.68
N ALA A 23 -13.50 15.11 -10.45
CA ALA A 23 -12.41 15.03 -11.43
C ALA A 23 -12.81 14.29 -12.72
N LEU A 24 -13.71 13.30 -12.63
CA LEU A 24 -14.25 12.60 -13.79
C LEU A 24 -15.28 13.45 -14.54
N ALA A 25 -16.23 14.05 -13.80
CA ALA A 25 -17.34 14.80 -14.37
C ALA A 25 -16.91 16.15 -14.98
N ASN A 26 -15.97 16.84 -14.33
CA ASN A 26 -15.51 18.17 -14.74
C ASN A 26 -14.00 18.33 -14.42
N PRO A 27 -13.11 17.74 -15.23
CA PRO A 27 -11.67 17.84 -15.04
C PRO A 27 -11.10 19.25 -15.29
N GLU A 28 -11.77 20.08 -16.08
CA GLU A 28 -11.29 21.37 -16.61
C GLU A 28 -10.71 22.31 -15.53
N PRO A 29 -11.36 22.49 -14.36
CA PRO A 29 -10.84 23.35 -13.29
C PRO A 29 -9.56 22.82 -12.63
N LEU A 30 -9.28 21.51 -12.77
CA LEU A 30 -8.13 20.85 -12.15
C LEU A 30 -6.92 20.80 -13.09
N VAL A 31 -7.13 20.92 -14.41
CA VAL A 31 -6.07 20.85 -15.43
C VAL A 31 -4.95 21.86 -15.20
N PRO A 32 -5.20 23.16 -14.93
CA PRO A 32 -4.12 24.13 -14.73
C PRO A 32 -3.24 23.81 -13.52
N LYS A 33 -3.85 23.28 -12.45
CA LYS A 33 -3.13 22.85 -11.25
C LYS A 33 -2.34 21.57 -11.52
N ALA A 34 -2.94 20.63 -12.24
CA ALA A 34 -2.30 19.37 -12.61
C ALA A 34 -1.05 19.59 -13.47
N LYS A 35 -1.09 20.50 -14.46
CA LYS A 35 0.05 20.86 -15.32
C LYS A 35 1.35 21.10 -14.55
N ARG A 36 1.29 21.81 -13.42
CA ARG A 36 2.48 22.09 -12.57
C ARG A 36 3.24 20.84 -12.13
N VAL A 37 2.53 19.73 -11.93
CA VAL A 37 3.12 18.45 -11.54
C VAL A 37 3.31 17.55 -12.76
N THR A 38 2.34 17.49 -13.67
CA THR A 38 2.41 16.62 -14.86
C THR A 38 3.52 17.05 -15.80
N ASP A 39 3.80 18.35 -15.96
CA ASP A 39 4.88 18.82 -16.84
C ASP A 39 6.26 18.40 -16.32
N ARG A 40 6.40 18.25 -15.00
CA ARG A 40 7.63 17.72 -14.37
C ARG A 40 7.74 16.21 -14.47
N LEU A 41 6.60 15.51 -14.52
CA LEU A 41 6.55 14.05 -14.59
C LEU A 41 6.49 13.52 -16.03
N ALA A 42 6.04 14.32 -17.01
CA ALA A 42 5.94 13.97 -18.41
C ALA A 42 7.25 13.40 -18.98
N PRO A 43 8.43 14.01 -18.79
CA PRO A 43 9.68 13.44 -19.30
C PRO A 43 10.09 12.14 -18.59
N LEU A 44 9.58 11.86 -17.39
CA LEU A 44 9.82 10.60 -16.69
C LEU A 44 8.85 9.51 -17.18
N LEU A 45 7.59 9.88 -17.43
CA LEU A 45 6.57 9.00 -17.98
C LEU A 45 6.93 8.54 -19.39
N GLU A 46 7.35 9.47 -20.26
CA GLU A 46 7.79 9.17 -21.63
C GLU A 46 9.01 8.24 -21.66
N LYS A 47 9.96 8.43 -20.74
CA LYS A 47 11.14 7.55 -20.60
C LYS A 47 10.78 6.17 -20.07
N ALA A 48 9.73 6.06 -19.26
CA ALA A 48 9.30 4.78 -18.71
C ALA A 48 8.55 3.94 -19.75
N ASP A 49 7.58 4.54 -20.44
CA ASP A 49 6.86 3.91 -21.55
C ASP A 49 6.19 5.01 -22.42
N PRO A 50 6.49 5.09 -23.73
CA PRO A 50 5.87 6.05 -24.66
C PRO A 50 4.34 5.96 -24.76
N ARG A 51 3.73 4.86 -24.28
CA ARG A 51 2.27 4.65 -24.29
C ARG A 51 1.56 5.33 -23.13
N LEU A 52 2.30 5.86 -22.15
CA LEU A 52 1.69 6.50 -20.99
C LEU A 52 1.12 7.88 -21.36
N PRO A 53 -0.10 8.20 -20.91
CA PRO A 53 -0.68 9.50 -21.17
C PRO A 53 0.10 10.59 -20.45
N THR A 54 0.61 11.57 -21.18
CA THR A 54 1.24 12.79 -20.64
C THR A 54 0.29 13.98 -20.58
N ASP A 55 -0.88 13.88 -21.23
CA ASP A 55 -1.90 14.92 -21.19
C ASP A 55 -2.49 15.09 -19.77
N ALA A 56 -2.41 16.33 -19.26
CA ALA A 56 -2.89 16.69 -17.93
C ALA A 56 -4.39 16.40 -17.73
N ARG A 57 -5.23 16.61 -18.76
CA ARG A 57 -6.67 16.30 -18.67
C ARG A 57 -6.89 14.80 -18.48
N THR A 58 -6.19 13.98 -19.26
CA THR A 58 -6.26 12.53 -19.15
C THR A 58 -5.76 12.03 -17.79
N LEU A 59 -4.66 12.60 -17.29
CA LEU A 59 -4.12 12.27 -15.97
C LEU A 59 -5.05 12.68 -14.82
N VAL A 60 -5.74 13.82 -14.91
CA VAL A 60 -6.77 14.21 -13.94
C VAL A 60 -7.92 13.19 -13.92
N ARG A 61 -8.41 12.77 -15.09
CA ARG A 61 -9.48 11.77 -15.18
C ARG A 61 -9.04 10.42 -14.64
N LEU A 62 -7.82 9.98 -14.97
CA LEU A 62 -7.25 8.74 -14.45
C LEU A 62 -7.15 8.79 -12.92
N ASN A 63 -6.64 9.88 -12.36
CA ASN A 63 -6.58 10.09 -10.91
C ASN A 63 -7.99 10.10 -10.28
N GLY A 64 -8.98 10.67 -10.98
CA GLY A 64 -10.38 10.62 -10.57
C GLY A 64 -10.95 9.20 -10.51
N ALA A 65 -10.68 8.39 -11.54
CA ALA A 65 -11.08 6.98 -11.58
C ALA A 65 -10.42 6.17 -10.45
N ILE A 66 -9.14 6.40 -10.19
CA ILE A 66 -8.40 5.79 -9.07
C ILE A 66 -9.06 6.16 -7.74
N GLN A 67 -9.40 7.43 -7.54
CA GLN A 67 -10.03 7.89 -6.30
C GLN A 67 -11.42 7.29 -6.10
N VAL A 68 -12.26 7.25 -7.13
CA VAL A 68 -13.60 6.64 -7.04
C VAL A 68 -13.50 5.14 -6.79
N GLY A 69 -12.70 4.42 -7.60
CA GLY A 69 -12.53 2.97 -7.44
C GLY A 69 -11.91 2.61 -6.09
N GLY A 70 -10.86 3.31 -5.69
CA GLY A 70 -10.21 3.12 -4.38
C GLY A 70 -11.14 3.42 -3.21
N ALA A 71 -11.95 4.49 -3.29
CA ALA A 71 -12.93 4.83 -2.27
C ALA A 71 -14.02 3.76 -2.13
N LEU A 72 -14.54 3.24 -3.25
CA LEU A 72 -15.55 2.18 -3.24
C LEU A 72 -14.97 0.88 -2.65
N LEU A 73 -13.76 0.49 -3.04
CA LEU A 73 -13.06 -0.67 -2.48
C LEU A 73 -12.82 -0.50 -0.97
N LEU A 74 -12.37 0.67 -0.54
CA LEU A 74 -12.13 0.96 0.87
C LEU A 74 -13.42 0.95 1.70
N ALA A 75 -14.49 1.57 1.20
CA ALA A 75 -15.80 1.67 1.85
C ALA A 75 -16.49 0.30 1.96
N THR A 76 -16.52 -0.48 0.87
CA THR A 76 -17.09 -1.83 0.84
C THR A 76 -16.23 -2.84 1.61
N GLY A 77 -14.95 -2.52 1.82
CA GLY A 77 -14.01 -3.38 2.49
C GLY A 77 -13.45 -4.50 1.61
N VAL A 78 -13.61 -4.39 0.30
CA VAL A 78 -12.97 -5.28 -0.67
C VAL A 78 -11.53 -4.80 -0.88
N LEU A 79 -10.56 -5.63 -0.51
CA LEU A 79 -9.12 -5.30 -0.58
C LEU A 79 -8.79 -3.91 0.05
N PRO A 80 -9.14 -3.67 1.32
CA PRO A 80 -9.11 -2.33 1.92
C PRO A 80 -7.68 -1.80 2.08
N ARG A 81 -6.70 -2.69 2.24
CA ARG A 81 -5.29 -2.32 2.42
C ARG A 81 -4.66 -1.77 1.14
N PRO A 82 -4.68 -2.48 0.00
CA PRO A 82 -4.18 -1.91 -1.25
C PRO A 82 -5.03 -0.74 -1.73
N ALA A 83 -6.34 -0.72 -1.48
CA ALA A 83 -7.18 0.45 -1.78
C ALA A 83 -6.72 1.70 -1.00
N ALA A 84 -6.47 1.57 0.31
CA ALA A 84 -5.95 2.67 1.12
C ALA A 84 -4.55 3.12 0.68
N ALA A 85 -3.66 2.17 0.33
CA ALA A 85 -2.33 2.48 -0.18
C ALA A 85 -2.39 3.21 -1.53
N LEU A 86 -3.28 2.78 -2.43
CA LEU A 86 -3.50 3.41 -3.72
C LEU A 86 -4.03 4.84 -3.56
N LEU A 87 -5.04 5.03 -2.70
CA LEU A 87 -5.56 6.36 -2.37
C LEU A 87 -4.48 7.26 -1.75
N ALA A 88 -3.64 6.72 -0.86
CA ALA A 88 -2.52 7.45 -0.27
C ALA A 88 -1.52 7.91 -1.33
N GLY A 89 -1.15 7.02 -2.26
CA GLY A 89 -0.29 7.34 -3.39
C GLY A 89 -0.89 8.43 -4.30
N SER A 90 -2.20 8.38 -4.57
CA SER A 90 -2.89 9.38 -5.38
C SER A 90 -2.95 10.77 -4.74
N LEU A 91 -2.99 10.82 -3.40
CA LEU A 91 -3.16 12.05 -2.63
C LEU A 91 -1.90 12.94 -2.62
N VAL A 92 -0.71 12.35 -2.72
CA VAL A 92 0.57 13.08 -2.70
C VAL A 92 0.70 14.04 -3.89
N PRO A 93 0.64 13.58 -5.16
CA PRO A 93 0.74 14.48 -6.31
C PRO A 93 -0.42 15.47 -6.37
N SER A 94 -1.64 15.06 -6.00
CA SER A 94 -2.79 15.97 -5.98
C SER A 94 -2.67 17.09 -4.94
N THR A 95 -2.03 16.81 -3.80
CA THR A 95 -1.79 17.82 -2.75
C THR A 95 -0.73 18.83 -3.18
N ILE A 96 0.36 18.36 -3.80
CA ILE A 96 1.42 19.22 -4.33
C ILE A 96 0.86 20.13 -5.44
N ALA A 97 0.04 19.59 -6.34
CA ALA A 97 -0.62 20.36 -7.39
C ALA A 97 -1.65 21.35 -6.84
N GLY A 98 -2.45 20.90 -5.87
CA GLY A 98 -3.63 21.61 -5.38
C GLY A 98 -3.32 22.76 -4.43
N HIS A 99 -2.34 22.58 -3.54
CA HIS A 99 -2.09 23.45 -2.39
C HIS A 99 -0.60 23.71 -2.12
N PRO A 100 0.15 24.32 -3.06
CA PRO A 100 1.56 24.63 -2.89
C PRO A 100 1.76 25.90 -2.05
N PHE A 101 1.48 25.83 -0.74
CA PHE A 101 1.53 26.99 0.16
C PHE A 101 2.90 27.70 0.17
N TRP A 102 3.99 26.98 -0.13
CA TRP A 102 5.35 27.52 -0.22
C TRP A 102 5.59 28.44 -1.44
N THR A 103 4.65 28.52 -2.38
CA THR A 103 4.74 29.38 -3.57
C THR A 103 3.82 30.60 -3.52
N VAL A 104 3.08 30.79 -2.44
CA VAL A 104 2.09 31.88 -2.31
C VAL A 104 2.70 33.03 -1.53
N ASP A 105 2.70 34.23 -2.09
CA ASP A 105 3.30 35.42 -1.48
C ASP A 105 2.37 36.09 -0.46
N ASP A 106 1.07 36.15 -0.75
CA ASP A 106 0.07 36.73 0.16
C ASP A 106 -0.03 35.92 1.48
N PRO A 107 0.17 36.54 2.65
CA PRO A 107 0.15 35.85 3.93
C PRO A 107 -1.18 35.16 4.27
N ALA A 108 -2.31 35.77 3.91
CA ALA A 108 -3.64 35.23 4.23
C ALA A 108 -3.96 34.02 3.35
N GLU A 109 -3.68 34.09 2.05
CA GLU A 109 -3.84 32.98 1.13
C GLU A 109 -2.87 31.84 1.47
N ARG A 110 -1.61 32.15 1.79
CA ARG A 110 -0.61 31.15 2.24
C ARG A 110 -1.12 30.37 3.44
N TYR A 111 -1.73 31.03 4.42
CA TYR A 111 -2.32 30.37 5.59
C TYR A 111 -3.43 29.39 5.19
N GLN A 112 -4.36 29.80 4.33
CA GLN A 112 -5.45 28.92 3.87
C GLN A 112 -4.91 27.70 3.11
N GLN A 113 -3.94 27.90 2.22
CA GLN A 113 -3.29 26.80 1.49
C GLN A 113 -2.59 25.82 2.45
N LYS A 114 -1.93 26.33 3.49
CA LYS A 114 -1.30 25.51 4.53
C LYS A 114 -2.33 24.68 5.30
N VAL A 115 -3.49 25.24 5.62
CA VAL A 115 -4.58 24.51 6.27
C VAL A 115 -5.09 23.36 5.38
N HIS A 116 -5.28 23.60 4.09
CA HIS A 116 -5.67 22.54 3.15
C HIS A 116 -4.60 21.45 3.02
N PHE A 117 -3.32 21.84 2.96
CA PHE A 117 -2.21 20.91 2.97
C PHE A 117 -2.22 20.02 4.23
N LEU A 118 -2.41 20.61 5.41
CA LEU A 118 -2.47 19.87 6.68
C LEU A 118 -3.69 18.95 6.76
N LYS A 119 -4.85 19.34 6.20
CA LYS A 119 -6.02 18.46 6.08
C LYS A 119 -5.68 17.22 5.24
N ASN A 120 -5.03 17.41 4.09
CA ASN A 120 -4.60 16.29 3.24
C ASN A 120 -3.56 15.41 3.95
N LEU A 121 -2.66 15.99 4.74
CA LEU A 121 -1.70 15.23 5.53
C LEU A 121 -2.40 14.38 6.61
N GLY A 122 -3.44 14.92 7.26
CA GLY A 122 -4.29 14.16 8.17
C GLY A 122 -5.01 12.99 7.48
N LEU A 123 -5.55 13.23 6.29
CA LEU A 123 -6.15 12.17 5.45
C LEU A 123 -5.13 11.10 5.07
N LEU A 124 -3.90 11.50 4.70
CA LEU A 124 -2.81 10.58 4.40
C LEU A 124 -2.48 9.71 5.61
N GLY A 125 -2.41 10.29 6.81
CA GLY A 125 -2.20 9.53 8.05
C GLY A 125 -3.29 8.48 8.29
N GLY A 126 -4.56 8.85 8.07
CA GLY A 126 -5.70 7.93 8.16
C GLY A 126 -5.62 6.79 7.14
N LEU A 127 -5.22 7.09 5.90
CA LEU A 127 -5.05 6.09 4.84
C LEU A 127 -3.88 5.15 5.12
N LEU A 128 -2.75 5.66 5.60
CA LEU A 128 -1.60 4.84 5.97
C LEU A 128 -1.94 3.88 7.12
N LEU A 129 -2.71 4.36 8.11
CA LEU A 129 -3.21 3.50 9.18
C LEU A 129 -4.14 2.41 8.62
N ALA A 130 -5.03 2.75 7.69
CA ALA A 130 -5.92 1.78 7.03
C ALA A 130 -5.15 0.77 6.15
N ALA A 131 -4.05 1.18 5.51
CA ALA A 131 -3.19 0.30 4.73
C ALA A 131 -2.41 -0.69 5.63
N ALA A 132 -2.00 -0.24 6.81
CA ALA A 132 -1.31 -1.04 7.81
C ALA A 132 -2.25 -1.94 8.64
N ASP A 133 -3.54 -1.62 8.76
CA ASP A 133 -4.50 -2.38 9.56
C ASP A 133 -4.69 -3.81 9.01
N THR A 134 -4.34 -4.80 9.82
CA THR A 134 -4.48 -6.23 9.51
C THR A 134 -5.82 -6.81 9.95
N GLN A 135 -6.71 -6.00 10.53
CA GLN A 135 -8.06 -6.39 10.99
C GLN A 135 -8.08 -7.60 11.94
N GLY A 136 -6.95 -7.97 12.55
CA GLY A 136 -6.80 -9.18 13.37
C GLY A 136 -6.59 -10.47 12.58
N GLN A 137 -6.49 -10.43 11.25
CA GLN A 137 -6.03 -11.56 10.45
C GLN A 137 -4.50 -11.53 10.37
N PRO A 138 -3.81 -12.66 10.59
CA PRO A 138 -2.37 -12.70 10.48
C PRO A 138 -1.94 -12.25 9.08
N SER A 139 -0.95 -11.35 9.04
CA SER A 139 -0.41 -10.86 7.77
C SER A 139 0.11 -12.02 6.91
N LEU A 140 0.12 -11.86 5.59
CA LEU A 140 0.71 -12.87 4.69
C LEU A 140 2.13 -13.27 5.12
N ARG A 141 2.92 -12.28 5.57
CA ARG A 141 4.25 -12.48 6.16
C ARG A 141 4.21 -13.39 7.39
N TRP A 142 3.26 -13.18 8.30
CA TRP A 142 3.06 -14.04 9.47
C TRP A 142 2.69 -15.48 9.05
N ARG A 143 1.81 -15.64 8.05
CA ARG A 143 1.42 -16.96 7.52
C ARG A 143 2.61 -17.70 6.90
N THR A 144 3.45 -16.99 6.13
CA THR A 144 4.67 -17.59 5.56
C THR A 144 5.71 -17.92 6.63
N SER A 145 5.90 -17.04 7.63
CA SER A 145 6.85 -17.29 8.71
C SER A 145 6.45 -18.49 9.57
N HIS A 146 5.17 -18.64 9.91
CA HIS A 146 4.69 -19.79 10.68
C HIS A 146 4.81 -21.10 9.92
N PHE A 147 4.52 -21.11 8.61
CA PHE A 147 4.68 -22.31 7.80
C PHE A 147 6.15 -22.76 7.70
N VAL A 148 7.07 -21.81 7.57
CA VAL A 148 8.52 -22.07 7.60
C VAL A 148 8.98 -22.54 8.98
N GLU A 149 8.43 -21.98 10.06
CA GLU A 149 8.80 -22.35 11.42
C GLU A 149 8.31 -23.77 11.80
N ASP A 150 7.10 -24.14 11.39
CA ASP A 150 6.54 -25.49 11.57
C ASP A 150 7.28 -26.53 10.72
N GLN A 151 7.66 -26.19 9.48
CA GLN A 151 8.53 -27.04 8.68
C GLN A 151 9.95 -27.16 9.27
N GLY A 152 10.53 -26.06 9.76
CA GLY A 152 11.85 -26.09 10.40
C GLY A 152 11.89 -27.01 11.63
N ARG A 153 10.81 -27.06 12.41
CA ARG A 153 10.69 -27.96 13.58
C ARG A 153 10.60 -29.42 13.17
N SER A 154 9.84 -29.76 12.13
CA SER A 154 9.71 -31.15 11.65
C SER A 154 11.00 -31.64 10.98
N VAL A 155 11.64 -30.82 10.14
CA VAL A 155 12.95 -31.11 9.53
C VAL A 155 14.02 -31.31 10.59
N ARG A 156 14.07 -30.46 11.62
CA ARG A 156 15.04 -30.58 12.71
C ARG A 156 14.81 -31.84 13.56
N ARG A 157 13.57 -32.31 13.70
CA ARG A 157 13.25 -33.59 14.36
C ARG A 157 13.71 -34.77 13.51
N ALA A 158 13.39 -34.78 12.21
CA ALA A 158 13.82 -35.81 11.27
C ALA A 158 15.35 -35.93 11.17
N ALA A 159 16.07 -34.81 11.15
CA ALA A 159 17.53 -34.81 11.15
C ALA A 159 18.12 -35.39 12.44
N ARG A 160 17.48 -35.16 13.60
CA ARG A 160 17.92 -35.72 14.89
C ARG A 160 17.68 -37.23 14.97
N THR A 161 16.57 -37.74 14.46
CA THR A 161 16.30 -39.18 14.41
C THR A 161 17.25 -39.88 13.45
N ALA A 162 17.42 -39.36 12.23
CA ALA A 162 18.38 -39.91 11.26
C ALA A 162 19.80 -39.95 11.83
N LYS A 163 20.24 -38.89 12.53
CA LYS A 163 21.57 -38.86 13.18
C LYS A 163 21.70 -39.89 14.30
N ARG A 164 20.62 -40.17 15.05
CA ARG A 164 20.61 -41.21 16.08
C ARG A 164 20.71 -42.60 15.47
N GLU A 165 19.90 -42.88 14.45
CA GLU A 165 19.91 -44.15 13.73
C GLU A 165 21.27 -44.43 13.07
N ALA A 166 21.84 -43.44 12.39
CA ALA A 166 23.19 -43.55 11.82
C ALA A 166 24.25 -43.87 12.89
N LYS A 167 24.17 -43.22 14.07
CA LYS A 167 25.09 -43.49 15.17
C LYS A 167 24.91 -44.91 15.75
N LEU A 168 23.68 -45.42 15.78
CA LEU A 168 23.37 -46.78 16.21
C LEU A 168 23.88 -47.81 15.18
N ALA A 169 23.61 -47.60 13.90
CA ALA A 169 24.09 -48.45 12.81
C ALA A 169 25.62 -48.53 12.78
N MET A 170 26.34 -47.40 12.93
CA MET A 170 27.80 -47.41 13.03
C MET A 170 28.31 -48.16 14.27
N ARG A 171 27.63 -48.05 15.41
CA ARG A 171 27.99 -48.81 16.62
C ARG A 171 27.78 -50.31 16.40
N ALA A 172 26.65 -50.70 15.80
CA ALA A 172 26.36 -52.09 15.48
C ALA A 172 27.38 -52.67 14.48
N ALA A 173 27.71 -51.94 13.41
CA ALA A 173 28.74 -52.33 12.44
C ALA A 173 30.12 -52.48 13.09
N LYS A 174 30.49 -51.57 13.99
CA LYS A 174 31.76 -51.64 14.74
C LYS A 174 31.83 -52.84 15.71
N ILE A 175 30.70 -53.27 16.25
CA ILE A 175 30.61 -54.46 17.10
C ILE A 175 30.67 -55.73 16.24
N GLY A 176 29.96 -55.76 15.10
CA GLY A 176 29.98 -56.88 14.16
C GLY A 176 31.37 -57.14 13.57
N HIS A 177 32.17 -56.09 13.35
CA HIS A 177 33.54 -56.22 12.85
C HIS A 177 34.55 -56.73 13.92
N ARG A 178 34.13 -56.90 15.18
CA ARG A 178 34.97 -57.37 16.31
C ARG A 178 34.75 -58.83 16.69
N LEU A 179 33.89 -59.55 15.99
CA LEU A 179 33.73 -60.99 16.17
C LEU A 179 34.70 -61.72 15.23
N PRO A 180 35.74 -62.40 15.74
CA PRO A 180 36.53 -63.32 14.94
C PRO A 180 35.67 -64.52 14.52
N GLN A 181 35.90 -65.03 13.30
CA GLN A 181 35.32 -66.29 12.83
C GLN A 181 35.83 -67.47 13.65
#